data_AF-A0A1M5EWG8-F1
#
_entry.id   AF-A0A1M5EWG8-F1
#
_cell.length_a   1.000
_cell.length_b   1.000
_cell.length_c   1.000
_cell.angle_alpha   90.00
_cell.angle_beta   90.00
_cell.angle_gamma   90.00
#
_symmetry.space_group_name_H-M   'P 1'
#
loop_
_entity.id
_entity.type
_entity.pdbx_description
1 polymer ?
#
loop_
_entity_poly.entity_id
_entity_poly.type
_entity_poly.pdbx_seq_one_letter_code
_entity_poly.pdbx_strand_id
1 'polypeptide(L)' 'MKHDLIGLAAFIVFVIIPVYYINQVLVKKLAPRTSFLRFLIYMFTGLALAFVYTFIFVWLLLKFVYGQHQ' A
#
# COMPACT_ATOMS: atom_id res chain seq x y z
N MET A 1 19.26 -11.85 -12.99
CA MET A 1 18.09 -12.73 -12.75
C MET A 1 17.84 -13.10 -11.29
N LYS A 2 18.72 -13.82 -10.57
CA LYS A 2 18.44 -14.16 -9.14
C LYS A 2 18.44 -12.95 -8.20
N HIS A 3 19.28 -11.94 -8.47
CA HIS A 3 19.33 -10.69 -7.69
C HIS A 3 18.08 -9.82 -7.91
N ASP A 4 17.48 -9.85 -9.10
CA ASP A 4 16.29 -9.06 -9.42
C ASP A 4 15.06 -9.56 -8.66
N LEU A 5 14.92 -10.88 -8.50
CA LEU A 5 13.83 -11.49 -7.74
C LEU A 5 13.92 -11.17 -6.24
N ILE A 6 15.13 -11.13 -5.68
CA ILE A 6 15.34 -10.76 -4.27
C ILE A 6 15.03 -9.28 -4.06
N GLY A 7 15.46 -8.40 -4.99
CA GLY A 7 15.13 -6.98 -4.96
C GLY A 7 13.63 -6.72 -5.06
N LEU A 8 12.93 -7.45 -5.94
CA LEU A 8 11.49 -7.34 -6.14
C LEU A 8 10.71 -7.89 -4.94
N ALA A 9 11.15 -9.01 -4.36
CA ALA A 9 10.56 -9.55 -3.14
C ALA A 9 10.75 -8.60 -1.93
N ALA A 10 11.95 -8.05 -1.74
CA ALA A 10 12.21 -7.06 -0.70
C ALA A 10 11.35 -5.80 -0.88
N PHE A 11 11.18 -5.35 -2.13
CA PHE A 11 10.31 -4.24 -2.47
C PHE A 11 8.84 -4.51 -2.14
N ILE A 12 8.32 -5.67 -2.53
CA ILE A 12 6.94 -6.09 -2.20
C ILE A 12 6.74 -6.12 -0.68
N VAL A 13 7.69 -6.70 0.06
CA VAL A 13 7.63 -6.77 1.53
C VAL A 13 7.64 -5.36 2.14
N PHE A 14 8.50 -4.47 1.63
CA PHE A 14 8.58 -3.09 2.09
C PHE A 14 7.30 -2.29 1.84
N VAL A 15 6.56 -2.62 0.78
CA VAL A 15 5.26 -1.99 0.47
C VAL A 15 4.13 -2.60 1.31
N ILE A 16 4.10 -3.92 1.50
CA ILE A 16 3.01 -4.61 2.21
C ILE A 16 3.03 -4.35 3.72
N ILE A 17 4.22 -4.34 4.34
CA ILE A 17 4.36 -4.14 5.79
C ILE A 17 3.65 -2.87 6.28
N PRO A 18 3.94 -1.66 5.75
CA PRO A 18 3.32 -0.44 6.22
C PRO A 18 1.81 -0.40 5.92
N VAL A 19 1.34 -0.97 4.79
CA VAL A 19 -0.10 -1.11 4.51
C VAL A 19 -0.79 -1.93 5.61
N TYR A 20 -0.18 -3.04 6.02
CA TYR A 20 -0.72 -3.91 7.06
C TYR A 20 -0.82 -3.20 8.41
N TYR A 21 0.23 -2.48 8.83
CA TYR A 21 0.21 -1.71 10.08
C TYR A 21 -0.81 -0.58 10.03
N ILE A 22 -0.88 0.16 8.92
CA ILE A 22 -1.86 1.23 8.75
C ILE A 22 -3.28 0.68 8.84
N ASN A 23 -3.57 -0.46 8.20
CA ASN A 23 -4.88 -1.10 8.28
C ASN A 23 -5.22 -1.51 9.73
N GLN A 24 -4.28 -2.09 10.47
CA GLN A 24 -4.50 -2.41 11.89
C GLN A 24 -4.81 -1.15 12.72
N VAL A 25 -4.08 -0.06 12.49
CA VAL A 25 -4.31 1.21 13.18
C VAL A 25 -5.68 1.79 12.83
N LEU A 26 -6.08 1.75 11.56
CA LEU A 26 -7.41 2.19 11.12
C LEU A 26 -8.51 1.37 11.77
N VAL A 27 -8.41 0.04 11.78
CA VAL A 27 -9.42 -0.83 12.39
C VAL A 27 -9.55 -0.53 13.88
N LYS A 28 -8.43 -0.35 14.60
CA LYS A 28 -8.42 -0.02 16.03
C LYS A 28 -9.00 1.37 16.31
N LYS A 29 -8.64 2.39 15.53
CA LYS A 29 -9.10 3.77 15.76
C LYS A 29 -10.56 3.99 15.35
N LEU A 30 -10.97 3.46 14.20
CA LEU A 30 -12.29 3.71 13.66
C LEU A 30 -13.34 2.76 14.24
N ALA A 31 -12.94 1.57 14.71
CA ALA A 31 -13.86 0.54 15.21
C ALA A 31 -15.09 0.38 14.30
N PRO A 32 -14.90 0.06 13.00
CA PRO A 32 -15.93 0.19 11.97
C PRO A 32 -17.17 -0.67 12.21
N ARG A 33 -17.08 -1.69 13.08
CA ARG A 33 -18.19 -2.57 13.46
C ARG A 33 -19.21 -1.93 14.42
N THR A 34 -18.92 -0.74 14.96
CA THR A 34 -19.76 -0.08 15.97
C THR A 34 -20.77 0.91 15.39
N SER A 35 -20.57 1.42 14.18
CA SER A 35 -21.45 2.40 13.55
C SER A 35 -21.27 2.41 12.03
N PHE A 36 -22.37 2.58 11.30
CA PHE A 36 -22.37 2.70 9.84
C PHE A 36 -21.53 3.88 9.34
N LEU A 37 -21.55 5.02 10.04
CA LEU A 37 -20.72 6.18 9.68
C LEU A 37 -19.23 5.86 9.81
N ARG A 38 -18.84 5.14 10.87
CA ARG A 38 -17.46 4.69 11.09
C ARG A 38 -17.01 3.65 10.05
N PHE A 39 -17.93 2.79 9.62
CA PHE A 39 -17.70 1.89 8.50
C PHE A 39 -17.44 2.65 7.20
N LEU A 40 -18.25 3.66 6.86
CA LEU A 40 -18.03 4.50 5.68
C LEU A 40 -16.69 5.21 5.73
N ILE A 41 -16.33 5.83 6.85
CA ILE A 41 -15.03 6.49 7.02
C ILE A 41 -13.89 5.48 6.83
N TYR A 42 -13.99 4.30 7.44
CA TYR A 42 -13.00 3.23 7.25
C TYR A 42 -12.88 2.81 5.78
N MET A 43 -14.00 2.65 5.08
CA MET A 43 -14.03 2.28 3.67
C MET A 43 -13.37 3.35 2.78
N PHE A 44 -13.77 4.61 2.92
CA PHE A 44 -13.19 5.71 2.14
C PHE A 44 -11.71 5.93 2.46
N THR A 45 -11.32 5.85 3.72
CA THR A 45 -9.90 5.99 4.11
C THR A 45 -9.07 4.84 3.57
N GLY A 46 -9.59 3.61 3.61
CA GLY A 46 -8.93 2.44 3.02
C GLY A 46 -8.79 2.56 1.49
N LEU A 47 -9.83 3.05 0.82
CA LEU A 47 -9.81 3.29 -0.63
C LEU A 47 -8.78 4.36 -1.02
N ALA A 48 -8.75 5.47 -0.28
CA ALA A 48 -7.75 6.53 -0.48
C ALA A 48 -6.32 6.00 -0.26
N LEU A 49 -6.12 5.17 0.77
CA LEU A 49 -4.83 4.52 1.02
C LEU A 49 -4.41 3.61 -0.14
N ALA A 50 -5.32 2.76 -0.61
CA ALA A 50 -5.08 1.89 -1.76
C ALA A 50 -4.72 2.70 -3.02
N PHE A 51 -5.39 3.82 -3.24
CA PHE A 51 -5.10 4.70 -4.37
C PHE A 51 -3.69 5.31 -4.28
N VAL A 52 -3.33 5.87 -3.11
CA VAL A 52 -1.99 6.43 -2.88
C VAL A 52 -0.91 5.36 -3.05
N TYR A 53 -1.11 4.18 -2.50
CA TYR A 53 -0.15 3.07 -2.63
C TYR A 53 -0.01 2.58 -4.07
N THR A 54 -1.12 2.45 -4.79
CA THR A 54 -1.09 2.06 -6.21
C THR A 54 -0.37 3.12 -7.04
N PHE A 55 -0.62 4.41 -6.77
CA PHE A 55 0.06 5.50 -7.44
C PHE A 55 1.58 5.49 -7.19
N ILE A 56 2.01 5.35 -5.93
CA ILE A 56 3.43 5.24 -5.56
C ILE A 56 4.07 4.01 -6.22
N PHE A 57 3.38 2.87 -6.19
CA PHE A 57 3.87 1.63 -6.79
C PHE A 57 4.07 1.78 -8.31
N VAL A 58 3.08 2.34 -9.02
CA VAL A 58 3.18 2.60 -10.47
C VAL A 58 4.29 3.61 -10.76
N TRP A 59 4.39 4.69 -9.98
CA TRP A 59 5.45 5.68 -10.15
C TRP A 59 6.85 5.08 -9.97
N LEU A 60 7.03 4.24 -8.95
CA LEU A 60 8.29 3.52 -8.70
C LEU A 60 8.58 2.49 -9.80
N LEU A 61 7.57 1.76 -10.28
CA LEU A 61 7.71 0.84 -11.40
C LEU A 61 8.16 1.57 -12.67
N LEU A 62 7.50 2.69 -13.01
CA LEU A 62 7.88 3.51 -14.16
C LEU A 62 9.32 4.01 -14.02
N LYS A 63 9.70 4.50 -12.84
CA LYS A 63 11.07 4.96 -12.57
C LYS A 63 12.09 3.82 -12.68
N PHE A 64 11.76 2.62 -12.20
CA PHE A 64 12.64 1.46 -12.28
C PHE A 64 12.79 0.98 -13.73
N VAL A 65 11.70 0.92 -14.50
CA VAL A 65 11.71 0.49 -15.91
C VAL A 65 12.40 1.51 -16.81
N TYR A 66 12.08 2.81 -16.69
CA TYR A 66 12.76 3.86 -17.47
C TYR A 66 14.21 4.07 -17.06
N GLY A 67 14.53 3.93 -15.77
CA GLY A 67 15.89 4.07 -15.26
C GLY A 67 16.83 2.93 -15.65
N GLN A 68 16.31 1.80 -16.13
CA GLN A 68 17.11 0.69 -16.68
C GLN A 68 17.47 0.88 -18.17
N HIS A 69 16.91 1.89 -18.84
CA HIS A 69 17.14 2.21 -20.25
C HIS A 69 18.08 3.40 -20.49
N GLN A 70 18.73 3.92 -19.45
CA GLN A 70 19.86 4.87 -19.53
C GLN A 70 21.12 4.22 -18.99
#